data_AF-A0A316WWG7-F1
#
_entry.id   AF-A0A316WWG7-F1
#
_cell.length_a   1.000
_cell.length_b   1.000
_cell.length_c   1.000
_cell.angle_alpha   90.00
_cell.angle_beta   90.00
_cell.angle_gamma   90.00
#
_symmetry.space_group_name_H-M   'P 1'
#
loop_
_entity.id
_entity.type
_entity.pdbx_description
1 polymer ?
#
loop_
_entity_poly.entity_id
_entity_poly.type
_entity_poly.pdbx_seq_one_letter_code
_entity_poly.pdbx_strand_id
1 'polypeptide(L)' 'MENQEELEAKFMDLVKEYHKKTGGNNGLNLYKLDEKLNISFKELLVFVERLMKEKKIVYLNHLNGRTVTLPK' A
#
# COMPACT_ATOMS: atom_id res chain seq x y z
N MET A 1 -1.55 -19.87 -5.78
CA MET A 1 -1.58 -18.76 -6.75
C MET A 1 -2.88 -17.98 -6.71
N GLU A 2 -3.98 -18.51 -6.15
CA GLU A 2 -5.28 -17.81 -6.11
C GLU A 2 -5.36 -16.63 -5.11
N ASN A 3 -4.48 -16.52 -4.11
CA ASN A 3 -4.63 -15.53 -3.04
C ASN A 3 -3.84 -14.21 -3.24
N GLN A 4 -2.86 -14.18 -4.15
CA GLN A 4 -1.95 -13.02 -4.30
C GLN A 4 -2.53 -11.91 -5.19
N GLU A 5 -3.22 -12.26 -6.27
CA GLU A 5 -3.86 -11.28 -7.15
C GLU A 5 -5.02 -10.59 -6.46
N GLU A 6 -5.83 -11.33 -5.70
CA GLU A 6 -6.92 -10.76 -4.89
C GLU A 6 -6.38 -9.84 -3.78
N LEU A 7 -5.31 -10.26 -3.10
CA LEU A 7 -4.65 -9.43 -2.10
C LEU A 7 -4.13 -8.13 -2.73
N GLU A 8 -3.53 -8.23 -3.92
CA GLU A 8 -3.04 -7.07 -4.64
C GLU A 8 -4.15 -6.14 -5.10
N ALA A 9 -5.24 -6.68 -5.64
CA ALA A 9 -6.42 -5.90 -5.99
C ALA A 9 -6.95 -5.13 -4.77
N LYS A 10 -7.18 -5.81 -3.65
CA LYS A 10 -7.66 -5.21 -2.39
C LYS A 10 -6.71 -4.11 -1.89
N PHE A 11 -5.41 -4.36 -1.87
CA PHE A 11 -4.43 -3.36 -1.44
C PHE A 11 -4.43 -2.15 -2.38
N MET A 12 -4.39 -2.37 -3.69
CA MET A 12 -4.35 -1.29 -4.68
C MET A 12 -5.64 -0.47 -4.67
N ASP A 13 -6.79 -1.08 -4.42
CA ASP A 13 -8.05 -0.37 -4.27
C ASP A 13 -8.02 0.58 -3.08
N LEU A 14 -7.46 0.16 -1.94
CA LEU A 14 -7.25 1.04 -0.79
C LEU A 14 -6.31 2.20 -1.10
N VAL A 15 -5.20 1.94 -1.80
CA VAL A 15 -4.26 2.99 -2.21
C VAL A 15 -4.93 4.00 -3.15
N LYS A 16 -5.69 3.53 -4.15
CA LYS A 16 -6.42 4.38 -5.10
C LYS A 16 -7.51 5.19 -4.43
N GLU A 17 -8.30 4.58 -3.55
CA GLU A 17 -9.35 5.26 -2.79
C GLU A 17 -8.76 6.39 -1.94
N TYR A 18 -7.68 6.10 -1.22
CA TYR A 18 -7.01 7.09 -0.38
C TYR A 18 -6.38 8.21 -1.22
N HIS A 19 -5.69 7.85 -2.31
CA HIS A 19 -5.10 8.81 -3.23
C HIS A 19 -6.15 9.75 -3.83
N LYS A 20 -7.31 9.21 -4.24
CA LYS A 20 -8.44 10.01 -4.73
C LYS A 20 -8.99 10.94 -3.66
N LYS A 21 -9.14 10.45 -2.41
CA LYS A 21 -9.66 11.23 -1.28
C LYS A 21 -8.74 12.40 -0.90
N THR A 22 -7.43 12.23 -1.05
CA THR A 22 -6.43 13.24 -0.64
C THR A 22 -5.91 14.09 -1.80
N GLY A 23 -6.32 13.78 -3.04
CA GLY A 23 -5.75 14.37 -4.26
C GLY A 23 -4.27 14.04 -4.46
N GLY A 24 -3.81 12.91 -3.91
CA GLY A 24 -2.40 12.50 -3.95
C GLY A 24 -1.47 13.25 -2.99
N ASN A 25 -1.99 14.18 -2.18
CA ASN A 25 -1.17 14.95 -1.22
C ASN A 25 -0.72 14.11 -0.01
N ASN A 26 -1.44 13.04 0.30
CA ASN A 26 -1.13 12.11 1.38
C ASN A 26 -1.20 10.66 0.87
N GLY A 27 -0.35 9.80 1.43
CA GLY A 27 -0.37 8.36 1.17
C GLY A 27 -1.14 7.58 2.24
N LEU A 28 -1.42 6.32 1.92
CA LEU A 28 -1.99 5.33 2.81
C LEU A 28 -0.96 4.92 3.88
N ASN A 29 -1.37 4.94 5.16
CA ASN A 29 -0.56 4.43 6.26
C ASN A 29 -0.62 2.89 6.29
N LEU A 30 0.53 2.24 6.46
CA LEU A 30 0.65 0.79 6.55
C LEU A 30 0.33 0.23 7.95
N TYR A 31 0.18 1.10 8.96
CA TYR A 31 -0.17 0.69 10.32
C TYR A 31 -1.52 -0.03 10.35
N LYS A 32 -1.53 -1.26 10.90
CA LYS A 32 -2.69 -2.16 10.96
C LYS A 32 -3.28 -2.57 9.61
N LEU A 33 -2.56 -2.33 8.52
CA LEU A 33 -3.03 -2.74 7.19
C LEU A 33 -2.98 -4.26 7.02
N ASP A 34 -2.10 -4.92 7.76
CA ASP A 34 -1.99 -6.37 7.87
C ASP A 34 -3.27 -7.01 8.44
N GLU A 35 -3.83 -6.42 9.50
CA GLU A 35 -5.14 -6.82 10.06
C GLU A 35 -6.26 -6.70 9.02
N LYS A 36 -6.30 -5.58 8.27
CA LYS A 36 -7.33 -5.33 7.25
C LYS A 36 -7.22 -6.26 6.04
N LEU A 37 -6.00 -6.66 5.70
CA LEU A 37 -5.72 -7.56 4.59
C LEU A 37 -5.68 -9.04 5.00
N ASN A 38 -5.85 -9.33 6.30
CA ASN A 38 -5.81 -10.67 6.88
C ASN A 38 -4.51 -11.42 6.52
N ILE A 39 -3.37 -10.73 6.61
CA ILE A 39 -2.03 -11.29 6.41
C ILE A 39 -1.14 -10.91 7.61
N SER A 40 0.02 -11.55 7.76
CA SER A 40 0.98 -11.11 8.77
C SER A 40 1.66 -9.79 8.38
N PHE A 41 2.10 -9.02 9.37
CA PHE A 41 2.89 -7.80 9.11
C PHE A 41 4.16 -8.08 8.28
N LYS A 42 4.82 -9.23 8.48
CA LYS A 42 6.00 -9.63 7.69
C LYS A 42 5.64 -9.85 6.23
N GLU A 43 4.52 -10.50 5.94
CA GLU A 43 4.02 -10.68 4.58
C GLU A 43 3.63 -9.34 3.94
N LEU A 44 2.99 -8.45 4.71
CA LEU A 44 2.68 -7.09 4.24
C LEU A 44 3.94 -6.35 3.80
N LEU A 45 5.02 -6.39 4.60
CA LEU A 45 6.27 -5.72 4.26
C LEU A 45 6.87 -6.27 2.96
N VAL A 46 6.97 -7.60 2.82
CA VAL A 46 7.47 -8.24 1.59
C VAL A 46 6.60 -7.90 0.39
N PHE A 47 5.28 -7.90 0.59
CA PHE A 47 4.30 -7.58 -0.43
C PHE A 47 4.43 -6.12 -0.91
N VAL A 48 4.53 -5.16 0.01
CA VAL A 48 4.77 -3.75 -0.31
C VAL A 48 6.11 -3.57 -1.02
N GLU A 49 7.17 -4.23 -0.56
CA GLU A 49 8.49 -4.16 -1.19
C GLU A 49 8.47 -4.66 -2.64
N ARG A 50 7.71 -5.74 -2.91
CA ARG A 50 7.48 -6.24 -4.27
C ARG A 50 6.78 -5.19 -5.13
N LEU A 51 5.66 -4.62 -4.66
CA LEU A 51 4.93 -3.61 -5.44
C LEU A 51 5.75 -2.33 -5.70
N MET A 52 6.62 -1.97 -4.77
CA MET A 52 7.60 -0.88 -4.94
C MET A 52 8.61 -1.20 -6.05
N LYS A 53 9.16 -2.43 -6.08
CA LYS A 53 10.08 -2.89 -7.14
C LYS A 53 9.41 -2.93 -8.50
N GLU A 54 8.14 -3.33 -8.54
CA GLU A 54 7.29 -3.31 -9.73
C GLU A 54 6.81 -1.89 -10.11
N LYS A 55 7.17 -0.86 -9.33
CA LYS A 55 6.78 0.54 -9.52
C LYS A 55 5.27 0.78 -9.53
N LYS A 56 4.49 -0.10 -8.91
CA LYS A 56 3.03 0.04 -8.76
C LYS A 56 2.63 1.03 -7.68
N ILE A 57 3.52 1.24 -6.71
CA ILE A 57 3.40 2.21 -5.62
C ILE A 57 4.75 2.89 -5.34
N VAL A 58 4.71 4.00 -4.62
CA VAL A 58 5.90 4.70 -4.13
C VAL A 58 5.73 5.08 -2.66
N TYR A 59 6.84 5.24 -1.94
CA TYR A 59 6.83 5.81 -0.60
C TYR A 59 6.69 7.33 -0.68
N LEU A 60 5.78 7.87 0.13
CA LEU A 60 5.71 9.28 0.47
C LEU A 60 6.28 9.45 1.88
N ASN A 61 7.41 10.17 1.97
CA ASN A 61 8.07 10.48 3.23
C ASN A 61 7.43 11.73 3.85
N HIS A 62 6.96 11.59 5.08
CA HIS A 62 6.46 12.69 5.91
C HIS A 62 7.50 13.02 6.99
N LEU A 63 7.30 14.16 7.67
CA LEU A 63 8.17 14.57 8.78
C LEU A 63 8.31 13.50 9.87
N ASN A 64 7.24 12.76 10.16
CA ASN A 64 7.17 11.78 11.26
C ASN A 64 6.87 10.35 10.79
N GLY A 65 7.10 10.01 9.52
CA GLY A 65 6.84 8.64 9.06
C GLY A 65 6.81 8.46 7.56
N ARG A 66 6.37 7.28 7.14
CA ARG A 66 6.24 6.91 5.72
C ARG A 66 4.86 6.38 5.45
N THR A 67 4.34 6.74 4.29
CA THR A 67 3.09 6.20 3.74
C THR A 67 3.33 5.73 2.33
N VAL A 68 2.38 4.99 1.75
CA VAL A 68 2.43 4.52 0.37
C VAL A 68 1.41 5.26 -0.48
N THR A 69 1.76 5.61 -1.71
CA THR A 69 0.85 6.28 -2.65
C THR A 69 1.09 5.79 -4.08
N LEU A 70 0.24 6.20 -5.00
CA LEU A 70 0.43 5.94 -6.43
C LEU A 70 1.65 6.72 -6.96
N PRO A 71 2.42 6.16 -7.91
CA PRO A 71 3.44 6.90 -8.64
C PRO A 71 2.83 8.12 -9.33
N LYS A 72 3.64 9.17 -9.52
CA LYS A 72 3.27 10.33 -10.35
C LYS A 72 3.42 10.01 -11.83
#